data_AF-A2BKJ6-F1
#
_entry.id   AF-A2BKJ6-F1
#
_cell.length_a   1.000
_cell.length_b   1.000
_cell.length_c   1.000
_cell.angle_alpha   90.00
_cell.angle_beta   90.00
_cell.angle_gamma   90.00
#
_symmetry.space_group_name_H-M   'P 1'
#
loop_
_entity.id
_entity.type
_entity.pdbx_description
1 polymer ?
#
loop_
_entity_poly.entity_id
_entity_poly.type
_entity_poly.pdbx_seq_one_letter_code
_entity_poly.pdbx_strand_id
1 'polypeptide(L)'
;MPYVVVFYDVSDNKRRDLLAKTLQSLGLVRVQRSVFMGRGGYTKAKEAIRAASRIVDARTDSVVALVVPEDYARRMLVYGGIMSDPKQKQAVRVV
;
A
#
# COMPACT_ATOMS: atom_id res chain seq x y z
N MET A 1 7.24 -6.36 13.66
CA MET A 1 7.63 -6.34 12.22
C MET A 1 7.13 -5.03 11.62
N PRO A 2 7.96 -4.24 10.91
CA PRO A 2 7.55 -2.94 10.38
C PRO A 2 6.40 -3.07 9.36
N TYR A 3 5.82 -1.93 9.04
CA TYR A 3 4.84 -1.78 7.98
C TYR A 3 5.47 -1.06 6.78
N VAL A 4 5.03 -1.43 5.58
CA VAL A 4 5.22 -0.63 4.37
C VAL A 4 3.96 0.18 4.15
N VAL A 5 4.11 1.47 3.86
CA VAL A 5 3.04 2.35 3.41
C VAL A 5 3.39 2.82 2.00
N VAL A 6 2.47 2.65 1.05
CA VAL A 6 2.61 3.06 -0.34
C VAL A 6 1.57 4.13 -0.64
N PHE A 7 2.04 5.31 -1.02
CA PHE A 7 1.24 6.43 -1.50
C PHE A 7 1.42 6.52 -3.00
N TYR A 8 0.37 6.88 -3.72
CA TYR A 8 0.50 7.17 -5.14
C TYR A 8 -0.41 8.29 -5.60
N ASP A 9 0.02 8.97 -6.65
CA ASP A 9 -0.81 9.84 -7.46
C ASP A 9 -0.70 9.37 -8.91
N VAL A 10 -1.81 8.89 -9.48
CA VAL A 10 -1.84 8.27 -10.80
C VAL A 10 -3.04 8.83 -11.57
N SER A 11 -2.73 9.56 -12.63
CA SER A 11 -3.72 10.31 -13.41
C SER A 11 -4.62 9.37 -14.22
N ASP A 12 -4.02 8.36 -14.86
CA ASP A 12 -4.75 7.40 -15.69
C ASP A 12 -5.48 6.35 -14.86
N ASN A 13 -6.80 6.23 -15.07
CA ASN A 13 -7.66 5.31 -14.32
C ASN A 13 -7.24 3.84 -14.51
N LYS A 14 -6.82 3.44 -15.72
CA LYS A 14 -6.45 2.04 -16.01
C LYS A 14 -5.15 1.66 -15.30
N ARG A 15 -4.13 2.52 -15.37
CA ARG A 15 -2.87 2.33 -14.62
C ARG A 15 -3.11 2.33 -13.12
N ARG A 16 -3.96 3.23 -12.62
CA ARG A 16 -4.30 3.30 -11.19
C ARG A 16 -4.96 2.01 -10.69
N ASP A 17 -5.92 1.47 -11.45
CA ASP A 17 -6.59 0.22 -11.09
C ASP A 17 -5.65 -0.99 -11.21
N LEU A 18 -4.76 -1.00 -12.20
CA LEU A 18 -3.72 -2.02 -12.32
C LEU A 18 -2.74 -1.96 -11.14
N LEU A 19 -2.24 -0.77 -10.80
CA LEU A 19 -1.36 -0.57 -9.65
C LEU A 19 -2.02 -1.03 -8.35
N ALA A 20 -3.29 -0.67 -8.13
CA ALA A 20 -4.05 -1.10 -6.95
C ALA A 20 -4.11 -2.64 -6.84
N LYS A 21 -4.43 -3.34 -7.93
CA LYS A 21 -4.44 -4.82 -7.97
C LYS A 21 -3.05 -5.41 -7.71
N THR A 22 -2.01 -4.80 -8.29
CA THR A 22 -0.63 -5.24 -8.08
C THR A 22 -0.20 -5.06 -6.62
N LEU A 23 -0.49 -3.93 -5.98
CA LEU A 23 -0.19 -3.72 -4.56
C LEU A 23 -0.94 -4.70 -3.65
N GLN A 24 -2.20 -5.04 -3.98
CA GLN A 24 -2.95 -6.10 -3.28
C GLN A 24 -2.28 -7.46 -3.39
N SER A 25 -1.79 -7.82 -4.57
CA SER A 25 -1.06 -9.09 -4.78
C SER A 25 0.24 -9.18 -3.98
N LEU A 26 0.85 -8.05 -3.62
CA LEU A 26 2.01 -7.98 -2.71
C LEU A 26 1.63 -8.12 -1.22
N GLY A 27 0.35 -8.35 -0.93
CA GLY A 27 -0.18 -8.46 0.43
C GLY A 27 -0.35 -7.11 1.14
N LEU A 28 -0.42 -6.01 0.39
CA LEU A 28 -0.78 -4.70 0.95
C LEU A 28 -2.30 -4.54 0.88
N VAL A 29 -2.91 -4.00 1.94
CA VAL A 29 -4.33 -3.68 1.95
C VAL A 29 -4.54 -2.21 1.60
N ARG A 30 -5.67 -1.92 0.96
CA ARG A 30 -6.04 -0.56 0.58
C ARG A 30 -6.63 0.16 1.78
N VAL A 31 -5.96 1.18 2.30
CA VAL A 31 -6.42 1.97 3.45
C VAL A 31 -7.23 3.16 2.98
N GLN A 32 -6.78 3.82 1.91
CA GLN A 32 -7.48 4.90 1.21
C GLN A 32 -7.39 4.69 -0.30
N ARG A 33 -8.14 5.49 -1.07
CA ARG A 33 -8.14 5.41 -2.55
C ARG A 33 -6.74 5.39 -3.14
N SER A 34 -5.80 6.14 -2.56
CA SER A 34 -4.43 6.27 -3.06
C SER A 34 -3.36 5.83 -2.05
N VAL A 35 -3.75 5.06 -1.03
CA VAL A 35 -2.84 4.63 0.05
C VAL A 35 -3.03 3.15 0.34
N PHE A 36 -1.92 2.41 0.31
CA PHE A 36 -1.83 0.99 0.64
C PHE A 36 -0.89 0.78 1.82
N MET A 37 -1.18 -0.22 2.63
CA MET A 37 -0.36 -0.53 3.80
C MET A 37 -0.34 -2.03 4.08
N GLY A 38 0.78 -2.55 4.57
CA GLY A 38 0.88 -3.96 4.95
C GLY A 38 2.18 -4.26 5.70
N ARG A 39 2.27 -5.46 6.27
CA ARG A 39 3.50 -5.91 6.97
C ARG A 39 4.64 -6.07 5.97
N GLY A 40 5.80 -5.51 6.29
CA GLY A 40 7.00 -5.65 5.46
C GLY A 40 8.09 -4.65 5.81
N GLY A 41 9.31 -4.97 5.41
CA GLY A 41 10.46 -4.07 5.50
C GLY A 41 10.84 -3.47 4.16
N TYR A 42 12.10 -3.03 4.07
CA TYR A 42 12.63 -2.33 2.90
C TYR A 42 12.58 -3.16 1.61
N THR A 43 12.72 -4.49 1.70
CA THR A 43 12.57 -5.39 0.54
C THR A 43 11.17 -5.28 -0.08
N LYS A 44 10.12 -5.34 0.73
CA LYS A 44 8.74 -5.22 0.24
C LYS A 44 8.44 -3.81 -0.29
N ALA A 45 9.02 -2.77 0.32
CA ALA A 45 8.92 -1.41 -0.21
C ALA A 45 9.57 -1.30 -1.60
N LYS A 46 10.76 -1.89 -1.79
CA LYS A 46 11.45 -1.95 -3.09
C LYS A 46 10.65 -2.74 -4.14
N GLU A 47 10.07 -3.87 -3.75
CA GLU A 47 9.20 -4.66 -4.63
C GLU A 47 7.99 -3.85 -5.10
N ALA A 48 7.34 -3.11 -4.20
CA ALA A 48 6.22 -2.24 -4.55
C ALA A 48 6.64 -1.13 -5.53
N ILE A 49 7.78 -0.47 -5.31
CA ILE A 49 8.31 0.55 -6.22
C ILE A 49 8.67 -0.05 -7.59
N ARG A 50 9.33 -1.21 -7.62
CA ARG A 50 9.69 -1.90 -8.87
C ARG A 50 8.46 -2.35 -9.65
N ALA A 51 7.39 -2.76 -8.96
CA ALA A 51 6.13 -3.09 -9.60
C ALA A 51 5.46 -1.85 -10.16
N ALA A 52 5.41 -0.76 -9.38
CA ALA A 52 4.86 0.51 -9.80
C ALA A 52 5.57 1.09 -11.03
N SER A 53 6.91 1.04 -11.08
CA SER A 53 7.70 1.58 -12.20
C SER A 53 7.44 0.90 -13.54
N ARG A 54 6.78 -0.27 -13.54
CA ARG A 54 6.36 -0.98 -14.76
C ARG A 54 4.95 -0.62 -15.21
N ILE A 55 4.20 0.09 -14.38
CA ILE A 55 2.77 0.39 -14.56
C ILE A 55 2.53 1.87 -14.82
N VAL A 56 3.22 2.75 -14.10
CA VAL A 56 2.94 4.20 -14.09
C VAL A 56 3.81 4.96 -15.10
N ASP A 57 3.35 6.14 -15.55
CA ASP A 57 4.15 7.06 -16.37
C ASP A 57 4.84 8.07 -15.45
N ALA A 58 6.16 7.95 -15.28
CA ALA A 58 6.93 8.81 -14.39
C ALA A 58 6.91 10.32 -14.76
N ARG A 59 6.35 10.69 -15.91
CA ARG A 59 6.15 12.10 -16.31
C ARG A 59 4.87 12.71 -15.72
N THR A 60 3.90 11.88 -15.35
CA THR A 60 2.57 12.34 -14.88
C THR A 60 2.15 11.73 -13.56
N ASP A 61 2.78 10.64 -13.15
CA ASP A 61 2.39 9.81 -12.02
C ASP A 61 3.55 9.73 -11.02
N SER A 62 3.23 9.57 -9.73
CA SER A 62 4.23 9.40 -8.67
C SER A 62 3.82 8.31 -7.69
N VAL A 63 4.82 7.59 -7.16
CA VAL A 63 4.63 6.54 -6.14
C VAL A 63 5.72 6.67 -5.10
N VAL A 64 5.32 6.71 -3.83
CA VAL A 64 6.22 6.83 -2.68
C VAL A 64 5.98 5.64 -1.75
N ALA A 65 7.06 5.01 -1.29
CA ALA A 65 6.98 3.93 -0.31
C ALA A 65 7.83 4.24 0.92
N LEU A 66 7.26 4.06 2.11
CA LEU A 66 7.93 4.26 3.38
C LEU A 66 7.87 2.98 4.21
N VAL A 67 8.93 2.71 4.96
CA VAL A 67 8.95 1.67 5.99
C VAL A 67 8.75 2.35 7.34
N VAL A 68 7.67 2.00 8.02
CA VAL A 68 7.24 2.62 9.28
C VAL A 68 7.36 1.58 10.39
N PRO A 69 8.00 1.91 11.53
CA PRO A 69 7.99 1.05 12.71
C PRO A 69 6.56 0.71 13.15
N GLU A 70 6.39 -0.47 13.73
CA GLU A 70 5.07 -1.01 14.06
C GLU A 70 4.28 -0.14 15.05
N ASP A 71 4.96 0.42 16.04
CA ASP A 71 4.39 1.31 17.06
C ASP A 71 3.84 2.61 16.44
N TYR A 72 4.55 3.19 15.48
CA TYR A 72 4.09 4.37 14.73
C TYR A 72 2.87 4.02 13.86
N ALA A 73 2.93 2.90 13.14
CA ALA A 73 1.82 2.39 12.35
C ALA A 73 0.56 2.14 13.19
N ARG A 74 0.71 1.63 14.42
CA ARG A 74 -0.41 1.40 15.35
C ARG A 74 -1.06 2.67 15.84
N ARG A 75 -0.28 3.76 15.98
CA ARG A 75 -0.72 5.10 16.39
C ARG A 75 -1.29 5.94 15.25
N MET A 76 -1.51 5.37 14.06
CA MET A 76 -2.14 6.07 12.93
C MET A 76 -3.47 6.69 13.36
N LEU A 77 -3.56 8.01 13.25
CA LEU A 77 -4.77 8.78 13.47
C LEU A 77 -5.62 8.79 12.19
N VAL A 78 -6.92 8.65 12.34
CA VAL A 78 -7.88 8.58 11.23
C VAL A 78 -9.01 9.57 11.50
N TYR A 79 -9.30 10.41 10.52
CA TYR A 79 -10.51 11.23 10.48
C TYR A 79 -11.36 10.77 9.30
N GLY A 80 -12.61 10.37 9.57
CA GLY A 80 -13.49 9.73 8.58
C GLY A 80 -13.31 8.20 8.48
N GLY A 81 -13.77 7.61 7.38
CA GLY A 81 -13.72 6.16 7.14
C GLY A 81 -12.46 5.71 6.39
N ILE A 82 -11.94 4.54 6.74
CA ILE A 82 -10.89 3.83 5.98
C ILE A 82 -11.50 2.66 5.22
N MET A 83 -10.89 2.31 4.08
CA MET A 83 -11.37 1.23 3.23
C MET A 83 -11.05 -0.15 3.80
N SER A 84 -9.91 -0.29 4.49
CA SER A 84 -9.50 -1.51 5.18
C SER A 84 -8.48 -1.18 6.26
N ASP A 85 -8.56 -1.87 7.40
CA ASP A 85 -7.56 -1.73 8.46
C ASP A 85 -6.39 -2.71 8.23
N PRO A 86 -5.16 -2.21 7.96
CA PRO A 86 -3.97 -3.05 7.78
C PRO A 86 -3.52 -3.76 9.08
N LYS A 87 -4.12 -3.40 10.22
CA LYS A 87 -3.83 -3.99 11.53
C LYS A 87 -4.77 -5.12 11.91
N GLN A 88 -5.92 -5.25 11.23
CA GLN A 88 -6.78 -6.42 11.45
C GLN A 88 -6.01 -7.67 11.00
N LYS A 89 -5.77 -8.59 11.93
CA LYS A 89 -5.36 -9.95 11.56
C LYS A 89 -6.41 -10.44 10.58
N GLN A 90 -6.02 -10.80 9.36
CA GLN A 90 -6.87 -11.69 8.57
C GLN A 90 -7.21 -12.84 9.52
N ALA A 91 -8.47 -12.94 9.92
CA ALA A 91 -8.94 -14.11 10.62
C ALA A 91 -8.55 -15.26 9.70
N VAL A 92 -7.55 -16.04 10.11
CA VAL A 92 -7.24 -17.29 9.43
C VAL A 92 -8.51 -18.09 9.61
N ARG A 93 -9.35 -18.14 8.57
CA ARG A 93 -10.33 -19.20 8.44
C ARG A 93 -9.48 -20.45 8.26
N VAL A 94 -9.18 -21.09 9.36
CA VAL A 94 -8.90 -22.52 9.35
C VAL A 94 -10.23 -23.12 8.89
N VAL A 95 -10.25 -23.59 7.65
CA VAL A 95 -11.26 -24.54 7.19
C VAL A 95 -10.82 -25.91 7.69
#